data_AF-A0A6C2DXJ6-F1
#
_entry.id   AF-A0A6C2DXJ6-F1
#
_cell.length_a   1.000
_cell.length_b   1.000
_cell.length_c   1.000
_cell.angle_alpha   90.00
_cell.angle_beta   90.00
_cell.angle_gamma   90.00
#
_symmetry.space_group_name_H-M   'P 1'
#
loop_
_entity.id
_entity.type
_entity.pdbx_description
1 polymer ?
#
loop_
_entity_poly.entity_id
_entity_poly.type
_entity_poly.pdbx_seq_one_letter_code
_entity_poly.pdbx_strand_id
1 'polypeptide(L)'
;MMSNPLLPISVLVLTLALLGWGYFRSRKFGKLGLLSWLQFVALMAPWLIYFGLFVLGVFINFTTLLFLLLGSTIAYVAISNQLRKIVSEEKSAIEQKLKRDIEVTGIDRPNAQDNLTNDLPVKTPIALAMSQGKNQLKLFKSLPAEDMKLMQGIFGIETYYVTETIPYQEGAIFKGNLRGEPDVVHDRLTKSLHDRLGDRYNLFLVEGQDRKPVVIVLPSRVSNVDNNTIPQRLLILVLIVANGYTALNLGALVGGIPVVQSPQEYLIGLPFALGIGAILGLRELVMRLMAKKYKVKMSLPFLLPSSQLGSFGAFSRISSPLPNRVALFDIAIAPALASGLVSLIVLLVGLRLSAIGMGSIDIPSQIFQASVLAGTLAKLFLGNALQDSFISIHPLVVLGWLGSVITALNLMPAGQLDGGRIVQSVYGRRTASWTTVLTLIFLVIATVINPLALYWGGIILILLRDLERPMLNELSELDGDREALGVVALFWMLITLLPITSSVADRLGIGGGGGLLP
;
A
#
# COMPACT_ATOMS: atom_id res chain seq x y z
N MET A 1 -33.13 8.46 12.87
CA MET A 1 -33.13 9.84 12.31
C MET A 1 -33.59 9.77 10.87
N MET A 2 -34.78 10.27 10.53
CA MET A 2 -35.23 10.36 9.14
C MET A 2 -34.40 11.45 8.45
N SER A 3 -33.44 11.04 7.61
CA SER A 3 -32.65 11.96 6.80
C SER A 3 -33.56 12.66 5.79
N ASN A 4 -33.65 13.99 5.87
CA ASN A 4 -34.49 14.81 5.01
C ASN A 4 -34.04 14.62 3.53
N PRO A 5 -34.86 14.02 2.64
CA PRO A 5 -34.43 13.67 1.27
C PRO A 5 -34.31 14.88 0.33
N LEU A 6 -34.61 16.09 0.81
CA LEU A 6 -34.60 17.33 0.04
C LEU A 6 -33.22 17.64 -0.59
N LEU A 7 -32.14 17.36 0.12
CA LEU A 7 -30.78 17.64 -0.33
C LEU A 7 -30.34 16.69 -1.47
N PRO A 8 -30.47 15.35 -1.36
CA PRO A 8 -30.15 14.46 -2.48
C PRO A 8 -31.08 14.64 -3.69
N ILE A 9 -32.36 14.97 -3.48
CA ILE A 9 -33.29 15.27 -4.59
C ILE A 9 -32.87 16.54 -5.34
N SER A 10 -32.53 17.62 -4.63
CA SER A 10 -32.11 18.87 -5.26
C SER A 10 -30.79 18.73 -6.02
N VAL A 11 -29.83 17.99 -5.47
CA VAL A 11 -28.56 17.67 -6.17
C VAL A 11 -28.82 16.84 -7.43
N LEU A 12 -29.70 15.84 -7.37
CA LEU A 12 -30.04 15.01 -8.53
C LEU A 12 -30.72 15.80 -9.65
N VAL A 13 -31.70 16.64 -9.30
CA VAL A 13 -32.40 17.51 -10.26
C VAL A 13 -31.44 18.51 -10.90
N LEU A 14 -30.59 19.17 -10.11
CA LEU A 14 -29.58 20.11 -10.61
C LEU A 14 -28.58 19.43 -11.55
N THR A 15 -28.13 18.22 -11.20
CA THR A 15 -27.17 17.45 -12.02
C THR A 15 -27.78 17.03 -13.36
N LEU A 16 -29.04 16.57 -13.37
CA LEU A 16 -29.75 16.25 -14.61
C LEU A 16 -29.98 17.49 -15.48
N ALA A 17 -30.33 18.63 -14.87
CA ALA A 17 -30.47 19.90 -15.59
C ALA A 17 -29.15 20.37 -16.22
N LEU A 18 -28.04 20.27 -15.49
CA LEU A 18 -26.70 20.60 -16.00
C LEU A 18 -26.26 19.67 -17.13
N LEU A 19 -26.57 18.38 -17.05
CA LEU A 19 -26.27 17.42 -18.12
C LEU A 19 -27.10 17.68 -19.37
N GLY A 20 -28.40 17.96 -19.21
CA GLY A 20 -29.28 18.34 -20.31
C GLY A 20 -28.81 19.63 -21.00
N TRP A 21 -28.52 20.68 -20.22
CA TRP A 21 -27.95 21.92 -20.74
C TRP A 21 -26.60 21.70 -21.45
N GLY A 22 -25.74 20.90 -20.83
CA GLY A 22 -24.44 20.49 -21.39
C GLY A 22 -24.58 19.78 -22.74
N TYR A 23 -25.60 18.94 -22.91
CA TYR A 23 -25.88 18.24 -24.17
C TYR A 23 -26.22 19.23 -25.30
N PHE A 24 -27.16 20.15 -25.03
CA PHE A 24 -27.56 21.18 -26.00
C PHE A 24 -26.40 22.10 -26.40
N ARG A 25 -25.57 22.51 -25.43
CA ARG A 25 -24.37 23.32 -25.72
C ARG A 25 -23.35 22.54 -26.54
N SER A 26 -23.13 21.27 -26.21
CA SER A 26 -22.09 20.43 -26.84
C SER A 26 -22.45 20.03 -28.26
N ARG A 27 -23.74 19.93 -28.59
CA ARG A 27 -24.22 19.66 -29.96
C ARG A 27 -23.80 20.73 -30.97
N LYS A 28 -23.59 21.98 -30.52
CA LYS A 28 -23.10 23.09 -31.37
C LYS A 28 -21.65 22.93 -31.82
N PHE A 29 -20.88 22.08 -31.14
CA PHE A 29 -19.46 21.82 -31.43
C PHE A 29 -19.23 20.48 -32.15
N GLY A 30 -20.28 19.93 -32.78
CA GLY A 30 -20.20 18.71 -33.59
C GLY A 30 -19.77 17.46 -32.80
N LYS A 31 -19.07 16.55 -33.49
CA LYS A 31 -18.67 15.24 -32.94
C LYS A 31 -17.72 15.36 -31.73
N LEU A 32 -16.85 16.37 -31.73
CA LEU A 32 -15.85 16.61 -30.68
C LEU A 32 -16.50 17.14 -29.39
N GLY A 33 -17.49 18.03 -29.53
CA GLY A 33 -18.32 18.47 -28.42
C GLY A 33 -19.12 17.33 -27.80
N LEU A 34 -19.76 16.49 -28.62
CA LEU A 34 -20.60 15.38 -28.14
C LEU A 34 -19.79 14.35 -27.33
N LEU A 35 -18.57 14.03 -27.77
CA LEU A 35 -17.67 13.12 -27.06
C LEU A 35 -17.15 13.72 -25.74
N SER A 36 -16.85 15.03 -25.73
CA SER A 36 -16.45 15.73 -24.51
C SER A 36 -17.59 15.76 -23.47
N TRP A 37 -18.83 15.91 -23.93
CA TRP A 37 -20.01 15.77 -23.07
C TRP A 37 -20.19 14.34 -22.55
N LEU A 38 -20.04 13.33 -23.41
CA LEU A 38 -20.14 11.93 -23.01
C LEU A 38 -19.09 11.56 -21.96
N GLN A 39 -17.89 12.14 -22.06
CA GLN A 39 -16.82 12.00 -21.07
C GLN A 39 -17.21 12.59 -19.71
N PHE A 40 -17.87 13.76 -19.70
CA PHE A 40 -18.40 14.36 -18.47
C PHE A 40 -19.57 13.53 -17.88
N VAL A 41 -20.47 13.02 -18.73
CA VAL A 41 -21.55 12.10 -18.32
C VAL A 41 -20.97 10.85 -17.67
N ALA A 42 -19.94 10.24 -18.27
CA ALA A 42 -19.30 9.05 -17.71
C ALA A 42 -18.78 9.31 -16.29
N LEU A 43 -18.19 10.48 -16.03
CA LEU A 43 -17.66 10.86 -14.72
C LEU A 43 -18.76 11.11 -13.66
N MET A 44 -19.92 11.61 -14.09
CA MET A 44 -21.06 11.91 -13.20
C MET A 44 -22.03 10.73 -13.02
N ALA A 45 -22.00 9.74 -13.91
CA ALA A 45 -22.92 8.60 -13.90
C ALA A 45 -22.94 7.82 -12.56
N PRO A 46 -21.80 7.58 -11.87
CA PRO A 46 -21.82 6.90 -10.58
C PRO A 46 -22.59 7.60 -9.49
N TRP A 47 -22.43 8.91 -9.44
CA TRP A 47 -23.12 9.74 -8.46
C TRP A 47 -24.61 9.81 -8.76
N LEU A 48 -25.00 9.95 -10.03
CA LEU A 48 -26.40 9.95 -10.43
C LEU A 48 -27.12 8.65 -10.09
N ILE A 49 -26.49 7.52 -10.36
CA ILE A 49 -27.10 6.21 -10.06
C ILE A 49 -27.18 6.01 -8.54
N TYR A 50 -26.12 6.37 -7.80
CA TYR A 50 -26.11 6.30 -6.34
C TYR A 50 -27.22 7.16 -5.71
N PHE A 51 -27.26 8.46 -6.04
CA PHE A 51 -28.26 9.37 -5.49
C PHE A 51 -29.69 9.05 -5.98
N GLY A 52 -29.84 8.56 -7.21
CA GLY A 52 -31.14 8.13 -7.73
C GLY A 52 -31.70 6.93 -6.98
N LEU A 53 -30.88 5.91 -6.76
CA LEU A 53 -31.26 4.75 -5.95
C LEU A 53 -31.53 5.14 -4.49
N PHE A 54 -30.72 6.04 -3.93
CA PHE A 54 -30.94 6.57 -2.58
C PHE A 54 -32.31 7.27 -2.43
N VAL A 55 -32.71 8.09 -3.42
CA VAL A 55 -34.04 8.75 -3.42
C VAL A 55 -35.18 7.74 -3.54
N LEU A 56 -34.95 6.62 -4.25
CA LEU A 56 -35.90 5.51 -4.35
C LEU A 56 -35.92 4.59 -3.11
N GLY A 57 -35.15 4.92 -2.06
CA GLY A 57 -35.04 4.11 -0.85
C GLY A 57 -34.20 2.84 -1.01
N VAL A 58 -33.48 2.69 -2.12
CA VAL A 58 -32.59 1.56 -2.41
C VAL A 58 -31.16 1.93 -2.02
N PHE A 59 -30.66 1.33 -0.95
CA PHE A 59 -29.27 1.51 -0.52
C PHE A 59 -28.38 0.52 -1.23
N ILE A 60 -27.41 1.02 -2.01
CA ILE A 60 -26.40 0.16 -2.62
C ILE A 60 -25.23 -0.05 -1.66
N ASN A 61 -24.77 -1.29 -1.59
CA ASN A 61 -23.55 -1.63 -0.84
C ASN A 61 -22.34 -0.92 -1.44
N PHE A 62 -21.35 -0.62 -0.61
CA PHE A 62 -20.12 0.05 -1.03
C PHE A 62 -19.40 -0.72 -2.16
N THR A 63 -19.46 -2.05 -2.15
CA THR A 63 -18.96 -2.92 -3.22
C THR A 63 -19.61 -2.61 -4.57
N THR A 64 -20.94 -2.47 -4.61
CA THR A 64 -21.69 -2.14 -5.83
C THR A 64 -21.33 -0.74 -6.33
N LEU A 65 -21.17 0.22 -5.41
CA LEU A 65 -20.70 1.57 -5.75
C LEU A 65 -19.30 1.55 -6.38
N LEU A 66 -18.39 0.70 -5.88
CA LEU A 66 -17.03 0.56 -6.41
C LEU A 66 -17.03 -0.02 -7.83
N PHE A 67 -17.82 -1.07 -8.11
CA PHE A 67 -17.96 -1.62 -9.45
C PHE A 67 -18.53 -0.59 -10.44
N LEU A 68 -19.45 0.23 -9.97
CA LEU A 68 -20.06 1.29 -10.77
C LEU A 68 -19.05 2.40 -11.09
N LEU A 69 -18.24 2.81 -10.11
CA LEU A 69 -17.10 3.73 -10.32
C LEU A 69 -16.06 3.15 -11.29
N LEU A 70 -15.75 1.85 -11.18
CA LEU A 70 -14.81 1.18 -12.07
C LEU A 70 -15.33 1.14 -13.50
N GLY A 71 -16.60 0.77 -13.71
CA GLY A 71 -17.25 0.76 -15.03
C GLY A 71 -17.29 2.15 -15.66
N SER A 72 -17.61 3.18 -14.87
CA SER A 72 -17.55 4.59 -15.28
C SER A 72 -16.13 5.00 -15.70
N THR A 73 -15.11 4.57 -14.95
CA THR A 73 -13.70 4.87 -15.28
C THR A 73 -13.28 4.22 -16.60
N ILE A 74 -13.66 2.97 -16.84
CA ILE A 74 -13.40 2.27 -18.11
C ILE A 74 -14.07 3.02 -19.27
N ALA A 75 -15.35 3.40 -19.12
CA ALA A 75 -16.08 4.18 -20.12
C ALA A 75 -15.39 5.53 -20.39
N TYR A 76 -14.99 6.25 -19.33
CA TYR A 76 -14.26 7.51 -19.43
C TYR A 76 -12.95 7.38 -20.22
N VAL A 77 -12.17 6.33 -19.96
CA VAL A 77 -10.91 6.06 -20.67
C VAL A 77 -11.16 5.72 -22.14
N ALA A 78 -12.18 4.92 -22.44
CA ALA A 78 -12.56 4.58 -23.81
C ALA A 78 -12.95 5.83 -24.62
N ILE A 79 -13.79 6.70 -24.05
CA ILE A 79 -14.20 7.96 -24.67
C ILE A 79 -13.00 8.91 -24.82
N SER A 80 -12.13 9.00 -23.80
CA SER A 80 -10.90 9.79 -23.85
C SER A 80 -9.97 9.36 -24.99
N ASN A 81 -9.82 8.06 -25.22
CA ASN A 81 -9.02 7.54 -26.33
C ASN A 81 -9.60 7.92 -27.69
N GLN A 82 -10.93 7.89 -27.84
CA GLN A 82 -11.60 8.32 -29.07
C GLN A 82 -11.44 9.83 -29.31
N LEU A 83 -11.57 10.64 -28.25
CA LEU A 83 -11.40 12.08 -28.32
C LEU A 83 -9.97 12.46 -28.75
N ARG A 84 -8.95 11.81 -28.16
CA ARG A 84 -7.54 12.01 -28.50
C ARG A 84 -7.24 11.75 -29.99
N LYS A 85 -7.84 10.70 -30.57
CA LYS A 85 -7.67 10.38 -32.00
C LYS A 85 -8.21 11.50 -32.90
N ILE A 86 -9.44 11.94 -32.65
CA ILE A 86 -10.10 12.98 -33.46
C ILE A 86 -9.36 14.33 -33.33
N VAL A 87 -8.92 14.69 -32.12
CA VAL A 87 -8.12 15.92 -31.90
C VAL A 87 -6.79 15.85 -32.65
N SER A 88 -6.14 14.68 -32.70
CA SER A 88 -4.88 14.52 -33.43
C SER A 88 -5.05 14.62 -34.95
N GLU A 89 -6.16 14.07 -35.49
CA GLU A 89 -6.52 14.17 -36.90
C GLU A 89 -6.77 15.64 -37.30
N GLU A 90 -7.57 16.38 -36.53
CA GLU A 90 -7.81 17.81 -36.78
C GLU A 90 -6.54 18.65 -36.68
N LYS A 91 -5.68 18.38 -35.69
CA LYS A 91 -4.39 19.07 -35.54
C LYS A 91 -3.49 18.85 -36.76
N SER A 92 -3.43 17.62 -37.27
CA SER A 92 -2.63 17.29 -38.46
C SER A 92 -3.16 17.97 -39.72
N ALA A 93 -4.48 18.06 -39.88
CA ALA A 93 -5.11 18.75 -41.01
C ALA A 93 -4.87 20.26 -40.98
N ILE A 94 -4.88 20.88 -39.79
CA ILE A 94 -4.54 22.30 -39.60
C ILE A 94 -3.05 22.54 -39.88
N GLU A 95 -2.16 21.66 -39.41
CA GLU A 95 -0.71 21.79 -39.66
C GLU A 95 -0.39 21.64 -41.16
N GLN A 96 -1.09 20.75 -41.87
CA GLN A 96 -0.98 20.63 -43.33
C GLN A 96 -1.54 21.83 -44.09
N LYS A 97 -2.64 22.43 -43.62
CA LYS A 97 -3.17 23.68 -44.20
C LYS A 97 -2.19 24.83 -43.96
N LEU A 98 -1.67 24.97 -42.74
CA LEU A 98 -0.69 26.00 -42.40
C LEU A 98 0.60 25.83 -43.20
N LYS A 99 1.09 24.60 -43.40
CA LYS A 99 2.24 24.32 -44.27
C LYS A 99 1.97 24.70 -45.72
N ARG A 100 0.78 24.36 -46.25
CA ARG A 100 0.37 24.78 -47.60
C ARG A 100 0.26 26.29 -47.74
N ASP A 101 -0.31 26.98 -46.76
CA ASP A 101 -0.41 28.45 -46.76
C ASP A 101 0.98 29.10 -46.68
N ILE A 102 1.90 28.54 -45.88
CA ILE A 102 3.30 28.97 -45.82
C ILE A 102 4.02 28.75 -47.17
N GLU A 103 3.76 27.63 -47.86
CA GLU A 103 4.32 27.32 -49.18
C GLU A 103 3.81 28.28 -50.28
N VAL A 104 2.53 28.69 -50.19
CA VAL A 104 1.90 29.64 -51.13
C VAL A 104 2.34 31.08 -50.88
N THR A 105 2.74 31.44 -49.65
CA THR A 105 3.09 32.82 -49.28
C THR A 105 4.59 33.13 -49.40
N GLY A 106 5.45 32.16 -49.75
CA GLY A 106 6.84 32.38 -50.17
C GLY A 106 7.63 33.46 -49.41
N ILE A 107 7.97 33.24 -48.14
CA ILE A 107 8.91 34.10 -47.40
C ILE A 107 9.98 33.23 -46.72
N ASP A 108 11.22 33.51 -47.06
CA ASP A 108 12.44 33.00 -46.47
C ASP A 108 12.52 33.21 -44.95
N ARG A 109 13.19 32.27 -44.29
CA ARG A 109 13.46 32.15 -42.84
C ARG A 109 13.61 33.50 -42.11
N PRO A 110 12.91 33.75 -40.99
CA PRO A 110 13.27 34.85 -40.12
C PRO A 110 14.45 34.45 -39.24
N ASN A 111 15.53 35.22 -39.38
CA ASN A 111 16.59 35.33 -38.38
C ASN A 111 15.98 35.68 -37.02
N ALA A 112 16.48 35.01 -35.98
CA ALA A 112 16.12 35.27 -34.61
C ALA A 112 16.78 36.59 -34.15
N GLN A 113 16.12 37.72 -34.37
CA GLN A 113 16.21 38.98 -33.62
C GLN A 113 15.54 40.09 -34.43
N ASP A 114 14.27 40.36 -34.16
CA ASP A 114 13.79 41.65 -33.62
C ASP A 114 12.28 41.83 -33.81
N ASN A 115 11.71 42.52 -32.83
CA ASN A 115 10.40 43.17 -32.78
C ASN A 115 9.13 42.32 -32.57
N LEU A 116 8.68 42.40 -31.32
CA LEU A 116 7.28 42.35 -30.92
C LEU A 116 6.42 43.29 -31.78
N THR A 117 5.47 42.73 -32.50
CA THR A 117 4.15 43.36 -32.67
C THR A 117 3.06 42.31 -32.57
N ASN A 118 2.12 42.62 -31.67
CA ASN A 118 0.85 41.95 -31.47
C ASN A 118 0.07 41.87 -32.79
N ASP A 119 -0.32 40.66 -33.21
CA ASP A 119 -1.71 40.35 -33.59
C ASP A 119 -1.77 38.95 -34.21
N LEU A 120 -2.14 37.96 -33.41
CA LEU A 120 -2.82 36.72 -33.82
C LEU A 120 -3.45 36.13 -32.55
N PRO A 121 -4.75 35.79 -32.54
CA PRO A 121 -5.42 35.38 -31.30
C PRO A 121 -4.93 33.99 -30.89
N VAL A 122 -4.08 33.95 -29.86
CA VAL A 122 -3.69 32.74 -29.13
C VAL A 122 -4.96 32.12 -28.56
N LYS A 123 -5.52 31.11 -29.25
CA LYS A 123 -6.77 30.44 -28.84
C LYS A 123 -6.63 28.95 -28.54
N THR A 124 -5.43 28.38 -28.54
CA THR A 124 -5.24 26.95 -28.23
C THR A 124 -4.48 26.72 -26.92
N PRO A 125 -5.11 26.08 -25.90
CA PRO A 125 -4.48 25.74 -24.62
C PRO A 125 -3.18 24.93 -24.73
N ILE A 126 -2.99 24.24 -25.86
CA ILE A 126 -1.87 23.36 -26.15
C ILE A 126 -0.55 24.14 -26.31
N ALA A 127 -0.59 25.33 -26.93
CA ALA A 127 0.60 26.15 -27.11
C ALA A 127 1.15 26.69 -25.77
N LEU A 128 0.23 27.00 -24.84
CA LEU A 128 0.54 27.47 -23.49
C LEU A 128 1.08 26.33 -22.59
N ALA A 129 0.58 25.10 -22.76
CA ALA A 129 1.11 23.94 -22.05
C ALA A 129 2.52 23.53 -22.52
N MET A 130 2.82 23.69 -23.82
CA MET A 130 4.15 23.35 -24.38
C MET A 130 5.25 24.33 -23.96
N SER A 131 4.94 25.62 -23.79
CA SER A 131 5.92 26.60 -23.29
C SER A 131 6.24 26.38 -21.81
N GLN A 132 5.27 25.94 -21.01
CA GLN A 132 5.45 25.62 -19.58
C GLN A 132 6.25 24.32 -19.36
N GLY A 133 6.08 23.31 -20.23
CA GLY A 133 6.82 22.04 -20.12
C GLY A 133 8.33 22.17 -20.34
N LYS A 134 8.79 23.10 -21.19
CA LYS A 134 10.23 23.34 -21.43
C LYS A 134 10.94 24.00 -20.25
N ASN A 135 10.23 24.76 -19.42
CA ASN A 135 10.80 25.40 -18.23
C ASN A 135 10.97 24.43 -17.04
N GLN A 136 10.24 23.31 -17.01
CA GLN A 136 10.36 22.30 -15.95
C GLN A 136 11.59 21.39 -16.09
N LEU A 137 12.23 21.32 -17.26
CA LEU A 137 13.42 20.49 -17.52
C LEU A 137 14.74 21.09 -17.00
N LYS A 138 14.74 22.30 -16.43
CA LYS A 138 15.96 23.05 -16.05
C LYS A 138 16.35 22.98 -14.56
N LEU A 139 15.79 22.07 -13.76
CA LEU A 139 16.04 22.01 -12.31
C LEU A 139 16.83 20.76 -11.84
N PHE A 140 17.88 20.36 -12.54
CA PHE A 140 18.89 19.43 -11.99
C PHE A 140 20.22 20.18 -11.87
N LYS A 141 20.62 20.49 -10.64
CA LYS A 141 21.95 21.03 -10.34
C LYS A 141 22.97 19.99 -10.80
N SER A 142 23.75 20.29 -11.85
CA SER A 142 24.69 19.33 -12.43
C SER A 142 25.78 18.95 -11.42
N LEU A 143 26.09 17.66 -11.31
CA LEU A 143 27.20 17.12 -10.51
C LEU A 143 28.52 17.87 -10.85
N PRO A 144 29.30 18.34 -9.86
CA PRO A 144 30.61 18.93 -10.10
C PRO A 144 31.51 17.95 -10.87
N ALA A 145 32.17 18.43 -11.93
CA ALA A 145 33.01 17.57 -12.79
C ALA A 145 34.20 16.95 -12.05
N GLU A 146 34.69 17.59 -10.98
CA GLU A 146 35.75 17.08 -10.12
C GLU A 146 35.29 15.87 -9.30
N ASP A 147 34.12 15.97 -8.64
CA ASP A 147 33.52 14.86 -7.88
C ASP A 147 33.29 13.64 -8.79
N MET A 148 32.88 13.86 -10.06
CA MET A 148 32.68 12.78 -11.04
C MET A 148 33.97 12.00 -11.34
N LYS A 149 35.11 12.67 -11.49
CA LYS A 149 36.41 12.01 -11.71
C LYS A 149 36.86 11.23 -10.48
N LEU A 150 36.66 11.78 -9.29
CA LEU A 150 36.98 11.11 -8.03
C LEU A 150 36.13 9.85 -7.84
N MET A 151 34.84 9.90 -8.20
CA MET A 151 33.95 8.73 -8.21
C MET A 151 34.43 7.66 -9.19
N GLN A 152 34.82 8.03 -10.41
CA GLN A 152 35.34 7.06 -11.38
C GLN A 152 36.62 6.36 -10.89
N GLY A 153 37.44 7.07 -10.09
CA GLY A 153 38.67 6.53 -9.53
C GLY A 153 38.50 5.49 -8.41
N ILE A 154 37.29 5.23 -7.91
CA ILE A 154 37.06 4.18 -6.90
C ILE A 154 37.00 2.76 -7.50
N PHE A 155 36.77 2.67 -8.80
CA PHE A 155 36.54 1.40 -9.50
C PHE A 155 37.87 0.79 -9.95
N GLY A 156 38.01 -0.53 -9.75
CA GLY A 156 39.20 -1.29 -10.11
C GLY A 156 38.86 -2.59 -10.82
N ILE A 157 39.87 -3.16 -11.50
CA ILE A 157 39.73 -4.41 -12.29
C ILE A 157 39.29 -5.59 -11.40
N GLU A 158 39.75 -5.62 -10.15
CA GLU A 158 39.46 -6.66 -9.16
C GLU A 158 38.16 -6.43 -8.36
N THR A 159 37.47 -5.32 -8.58
CA THR A 159 36.25 -4.97 -7.82
C THR A 159 35.05 -4.82 -8.73
N TYR A 160 35.03 -3.79 -9.57
CA TYR A 160 33.92 -3.49 -10.45
C TYR A 160 34.44 -2.79 -11.71
N TYR A 161 34.20 -3.42 -12.85
CA TYR A 161 34.66 -2.91 -14.14
C TYR A 161 33.56 -2.07 -14.79
N VAL A 162 33.70 -0.74 -14.77
CA VAL A 162 32.74 0.20 -15.36
C VAL A 162 32.84 0.19 -16.88
N THR A 163 31.70 0.03 -17.54
CA THR A 163 31.56 0.12 -19.01
C THR A 163 30.91 1.43 -19.45
N GLU A 164 30.00 1.98 -18.65
CA GLU A 164 29.25 3.19 -18.97
C GLU A 164 29.03 4.03 -17.71
N THR A 165 29.25 5.34 -17.80
CA THR A 165 28.93 6.30 -16.73
C THR A 165 27.82 7.22 -17.20
N ILE A 166 26.73 7.30 -16.45
CA ILE A 166 25.56 8.13 -16.77
C ILE A 166 25.33 9.10 -15.60
N PRO A 167 25.37 10.42 -15.82
CA PRO A 167 25.03 11.38 -14.78
C PRO A 167 23.55 11.23 -14.39
N TYR A 168 23.24 11.19 -13.10
CA TYR A 168 21.88 10.98 -12.60
C TYR A 168 21.60 11.84 -11.37
N GLN A 169 20.69 12.80 -11.49
CA GLN A 169 20.39 13.80 -10.46
C GLN A 169 21.67 14.57 -10.03
N GLU A 170 21.98 14.56 -8.74
CA GLU A 170 23.21 15.11 -8.13
C GLU A 170 24.28 14.02 -7.94
N GLY A 171 24.19 12.90 -8.65
CA GLY A 171 25.06 11.74 -8.55
C GLY A 171 25.35 11.11 -9.91
N ALA A 172 25.77 9.85 -9.91
CA ALA A 172 26.12 9.12 -11.12
C ALA A 172 25.73 7.63 -11.02
N ILE A 173 25.34 7.07 -12.17
CA ILE A 173 25.08 5.65 -12.38
C ILE A 173 26.26 5.09 -13.16
N PHE A 174 26.87 4.04 -12.63
CA PHE A 174 27.97 3.30 -13.24
C PHE A 174 27.46 1.90 -13.59
N LYS A 175 27.32 1.65 -14.89
CA LYS A 175 27.05 0.29 -15.39
C LYS A 175 28.36 -0.41 -15.66
N GLY A 176 28.38 -1.72 -15.44
CA GLY A 176 29.60 -2.50 -15.48
C GLY A 176 29.39 -3.92 -15.02
N ASN A 177 30.50 -4.62 -14.78
CA ASN A 177 30.51 -5.99 -14.32
C ASN A 177 31.15 -6.08 -12.94
N LEU A 178 30.43 -6.71 -12.00
CA LEU A 178 30.94 -7.03 -10.68
C LEU A 178 32.00 -8.14 -10.77
N ARG A 179 33.11 -7.99 -10.05
CA ARG A 179 34.22 -8.95 -9.99
C ARG A 179 34.43 -9.37 -8.55
N GLY A 180 33.79 -10.47 -8.15
CA GLY A 180 33.85 -11.01 -6.79
C GLY A 180 32.51 -11.01 -6.07
N GLU A 181 32.56 -11.35 -4.79
CA GLU A 181 31.39 -11.42 -3.92
C GLU A 181 30.80 -10.04 -3.63
N PRO A 182 29.47 -9.83 -3.75
CA PRO A 182 28.84 -8.52 -3.61
C PRO A 182 29.17 -7.78 -2.32
N ASP A 183 29.18 -8.46 -1.17
CA ASP A 183 29.45 -7.84 0.13
C ASP A 183 30.89 -7.33 0.24
N VAL A 184 31.88 -8.15 -0.14
CA VAL A 184 33.29 -7.78 -0.11
C VAL A 184 33.59 -6.61 -1.06
N VAL A 185 32.99 -6.64 -2.25
CA VAL A 185 33.17 -5.57 -3.24
C VAL A 185 32.50 -4.28 -2.78
N HIS A 186 31.26 -4.37 -2.25
CA HIS A 186 30.55 -3.20 -1.72
C HIS A 186 31.33 -2.53 -0.60
N ASP A 187 31.86 -3.30 0.37
CA ASP A 187 32.64 -2.75 1.48
C ASP A 187 33.92 -2.03 0.99
N ARG A 188 34.65 -2.62 0.04
CA ARG A 188 35.85 -2.01 -0.55
C ARG A 188 35.55 -0.73 -1.30
N LEU A 189 34.49 -0.74 -2.13
CA LEU A 189 34.07 0.44 -2.90
C LEU A 189 33.56 1.54 -1.97
N THR A 190 32.76 1.19 -0.95
CA THR A 190 32.25 2.14 0.04
C THR A 190 33.40 2.78 0.83
N LYS A 191 34.39 1.99 1.26
CA LYS A 191 35.59 2.53 1.93
C LYS A 191 36.39 3.47 1.03
N SER A 192 36.61 3.07 -0.22
CA SER A 192 37.34 3.87 -1.21
C SER A 192 36.61 5.18 -1.56
N LEU A 193 35.28 5.16 -1.58
CA LEU A 193 34.45 6.35 -1.77
C LEU A 193 34.59 7.29 -0.57
N HIS A 194 34.50 6.75 0.65
CA HIS A 194 34.64 7.53 1.88
C HIS A 194 36.04 8.16 2.01
N ASP A 195 37.10 7.42 1.67
CA ASP A 195 38.48 7.94 1.72
C ASP A 195 38.71 9.13 0.76
N ARG A 196 37.97 9.20 -0.36
CA ARG A 196 38.14 10.24 -1.39
C ARG A 196 37.17 11.40 -1.28
N LEU A 197 35.93 11.12 -0.90
CA LEU A 197 34.81 12.08 -0.93
C LEU A 197 34.13 12.27 0.44
N GLY A 198 34.62 11.59 1.47
CA GLY A 198 34.05 11.60 2.82
C GLY A 198 32.62 11.07 2.86
N ASP A 199 31.86 11.52 3.85
CA ASP A 199 30.43 11.17 4.00
C ASP A 199 29.49 11.95 3.09
N ARG A 200 29.99 12.57 2.01
CA ARG A 200 29.16 13.36 1.08
C ARG A 200 28.30 12.52 0.15
N TYR A 201 28.67 11.26 -0.07
CA TYR A 201 28.01 10.36 -1.03
C TYR A 201 27.82 8.96 -0.44
N ASN A 202 26.70 8.32 -0.83
CA ASN A 202 26.38 6.94 -0.52
C ASN A 202 26.45 6.10 -1.79
N LEU A 203 26.98 4.89 -1.66
CA LEU A 203 27.08 3.92 -2.73
C LEU A 203 25.99 2.87 -2.59
N PHE A 204 25.20 2.71 -3.66
CA PHE A 204 24.16 1.72 -3.81
C PHE A 204 24.58 0.71 -4.87
N LEU A 205 24.70 -0.55 -4.50
CA LEU A 205 24.93 -1.67 -5.39
C LEU A 205 23.58 -2.37 -5.61
N VAL A 206 23.02 -2.21 -6.81
CA VAL A 206 21.66 -2.63 -7.14
C VAL A 206 21.61 -3.47 -8.41
N GLU A 207 20.52 -4.21 -8.59
CA GLU A 207 20.25 -4.94 -9.83
C GLU A 207 19.62 -3.99 -10.86
N GLY A 208 20.28 -3.81 -12.01
CA GLY A 208 19.76 -3.04 -13.14
C GLY A 208 18.61 -3.73 -13.87
N GLN A 209 17.98 -3.04 -14.82
CA GLN A 209 16.84 -3.61 -15.58
C GLN A 209 17.22 -4.88 -16.35
N ASP A 210 18.48 -4.98 -16.78
CA ASP A 210 19.02 -6.12 -17.54
C ASP A 210 19.50 -7.26 -16.62
N ARG A 211 19.13 -7.25 -15.32
CA ARG A 211 19.63 -8.15 -14.28
C ARG A 211 21.15 -8.10 -14.05
N LYS A 212 21.79 -7.03 -14.52
CA LYS A 212 23.22 -6.81 -14.34
C LYS A 212 23.47 -5.91 -13.13
N PRO A 213 24.56 -6.15 -12.38
CA PRO A 213 24.98 -5.27 -11.29
C PRO A 213 25.20 -3.83 -11.76
N VAL A 214 24.62 -2.85 -11.06
CA VAL A 214 24.79 -1.42 -11.32
C VAL A 214 25.18 -0.74 -10.02
N VAL A 215 26.21 0.10 -10.08
CA VAL A 215 26.61 0.95 -8.95
C VAL A 215 26.02 2.33 -9.14
N ILE A 216 25.28 2.81 -8.15
CA ILE A 216 24.70 4.15 -8.15
C ILE A 216 25.31 4.92 -6.98
N VAL A 217 25.91 6.05 -7.27
CA VAL A 217 26.46 6.97 -6.26
C VAL A 217 25.55 8.18 -6.19
N LEU A 218 24.93 8.39 -5.04
CA LEU A 218 24.04 9.52 -4.79
C LEU A 218 24.58 10.34 -3.61
N PRO A 219 24.31 11.65 -3.55
CA PRO A 219 24.70 12.43 -2.39
C PRO A 219 24.08 11.81 -1.14
N SER A 220 24.88 11.70 -0.10
CA SER A 220 24.47 11.44 1.27
C SER A 220 23.72 12.66 1.77
N ARG A 221 22.54 12.90 1.19
CA ARG A 221 21.51 13.60 1.92
C ARG A 221 21.17 12.68 3.06
N VAL A 222 21.82 12.88 4.21
CA VAL A 222 21.19 12.60 5.49
C VAL A 222 19.87 13.33 5.37
N SER A 223 18.82 12.60 5.03
CA SER A 223 17.49 13.17 5.05
C SER A 223 17.25 13.41 6.53
N ASN A 224 17.67 14.58 7.01
CA ASN A 224 16.99 15.33 8.07
C ASN A 224 15.61 15.76 7.56
N VAL A 225 14.95 14.90 6.78
CA VAL A 225 13.51 14.79 6.90
C VAL A 225 13.33 14.08 8.23
N ASP A 226 13.55 14.83 9.31
CA ASP A 226 12.92 14.57 10.59
C ASP A 226 11.43 14.58 10.26
N ASN A 227 10.91 13.41 9.88
CA ASN A 227 9.49 13.11 9.64
C ASN A 227 8.79 13.16 10.99
N ASN A 228 8.90 14.28 11.67
CA ASN A 228 8.32 14.53 12.96
C ASN A 228 7.83 15.98 12.98
N THR A 229 7.30 16.42 11.84
CA THR A 229 6.55 17.67 11.71
C THR A 229 5.37 17.63 12.67
N ILE A 230 4.99 18.80 13.18
CA ILE A 230 3.89 18.93 14.14
C ILE A 230 2.61 18.24 13.65
N PRO A 231 2.19 18.36 12.36
CA PRO A 231 1.02 17.64 11.86
C PRO A 231 1.15 16.12 11.94
N GLN A 232 2.33 15.57 11.70
CA GLN A 232 2.56 14.14 11.78
C GLN A 232 2.52 13.63 13.22
N ARG A 233 3.07 14.37 14.18
CA ARG A 233 2.97 14.02 15.61
C ARG A 233 1.53 14.05 16.09
N LEU A 234 0.77 15.06 15.67
CA LEU A 234 -0.66 15.16 15.96
C LEU A 234 -1.42 13.98 15.36
N LEU A 235 -1.16 13.63 14.09
CA LEU A 235 -1.76 12.47 13.44
C LEU A 235 -1.45 11.18 14.20
N ILE A 236 -0.21 10.96 14.60
CA ILE A 236 0.19 9.77 15.38
C ILE A 236 -0.55 9.73 16.72
N LEU A 237 -0.65 10.86 17.43
CA LEU A 237 -1.41 10.94 18.68
C LEU A 237 -2.88 10.59 18.46
N VAL A 238 -3.52 11.17 17.44
CA VAL A 238 -4.91 10.87 17.08
C VAL A 238 -5.10 9.39 16.77
N LEU A 239 -4.18 8.79 16.02
CA LEU A 239 -4.24 7.36 15.69
C LEU A 239 -4.04 6.45 16.91
N ILE A 240 -3.15 6.82 17.84
CA ILE A 240 -2.98 6.09 19.11
C ILE A 240 -4.26 6.14 19.94
N VAL A 241 -4.86 7.32 20.08
CA VAL A 241 -6.13 7.51 20.81
C VAL A 241 -7.25 6.74 20.13
N ALA A 242 -7.37 6.83 18.80
CA ALA A 242 -8.37 6.11 18.04
C ALA A 242 -8.22 4.59 18.18
N ASN A 243 -6.98 4.08 18.17
CA ASN A 243 -6.70 2.65 18.34
C ASN A 243 -7.02 2.17 19.77
N GLY A 244 -6.73 3.00 20.78
CA GLY A 244 -7.16 2.74 22.15
C GLY A 244 -8.68 2.69 22.27
N TYR A 245 -9.38 3.64 21.66
CA TYR A 245 -10.83 3.68 21.63
C TYR A 245 -11.44 2.44 20.93
N THR A 246 -10.95 2.06 19.76
CA THR A 246 -11.47 0.87 19.06
C THR A 246 -11.17 -0.41 19.81
N ALA A 247 -9.99 -0.54 20.43
CA ALA A 247 -9.65 -1.70 21.26
C ALA A 247 -10.52 -1.78 22.53
N LEU A 248 -10.83 -0.65 23.16
CA LEU A 248 -11.74 -0.60 24.32
C LEU A 248 -13.17 -1.00 23.95
N ASN A 249 -13.69 -0.50 22.84
CA ASN A 249 -15.03 -0.88 22.36
C ASN A 249 -15.10 -2.37 22.03
N LEU A 250 -14.07 -2.91 21.37
CA LEU A 250 -14.02 -4.34 21.10
C LEU A 250 -13.92 -5.16 22.39
N GLY A 251 -13.14 -4.70 23.37
CA GLY A 251 -13.08 -5.33 24.68
C GLY A 251 -14.42 -5.32 25.42
N ALA A 252 -15.16 -4.21 25.35
CA ALA A 252 -16.50 -4.12 25.93
C ALA A 252 -17.49 -5.08 25.22
N LEU A 253 -17.42 -5.16 23.88
CA LEU A 253 -18.21 -6.11 23.09
C LEU A 253 -17.94 -7.57 23.49
N VAL A 254 -16.65 -7.91 23.61
CA VAL A 254 -16.20 -9.23 24.09
C VAL A 254 -16.68 -9.48 25.53
N GLY A 255 -16.72 -8.44 26.37
CA GLY A 255 -17.28 -8.48 27.72
C GLY A 255 -18.82 -8.49 27.79
N GLY A 256 -19.53 -8.58 26.66
CA GLY A 256 -20.99 -8.67 26.60
C GLY A 256 -21.73 -7.33 26.47
N ILE A 257 -21.02 -6.23 26.22
CA ILE A 257 -21.59 -4.87 26.09
C ILE A 257 -21.52 -4.44 24.62
N PRO A 258 -22.62 -4.55 23.85
CA PRO A 258 -22.59 -4.28 22.41
C PRO A 258 -22.46 -2.80 22.06
N VAL A 259 -22.99 -1.90 22.89
CA VAL A 259 -22.89 -0.46 22.72
C VAL A 259 -22.58 0.16 24.07
N VAL A 260 -21.45 0.84 24.17
CA VAL A 260 -21.04 1.52 25.41
C VAL A 260 -21.90 2.78 25.60
N GLN A 261 -22.64 2.83 26.71
CA GLN A 261 -23.52 3.94 27.06
C GLN A 261 -23.00 4.77 28.22
N SER A 262 -22.20 4.17 29.11
CA SER A 262 -21.63 4.84 30.28
C SER A 262 -20.09 4.75 30.32
N PRO A 263 -19.39 5.74 30.90
CA PRO A 263 -17.92 5.70 30.99
C PRO A 263 -17.37 4.49 31.77
N GLN A 264 -18.16 3.93 32.69
CA GLN A 264 -17.76 2.79 33.53
C GLN A 264 -17.66 1.49 32.73
N GLU A 265 -18.48 1.33 31.68
CA GLU A 265 -18.46 0.16 30.81
C GLU A 265 -17.13 0.02 30.03
N TYR A 266 -16.41 1.12 29.79
CA TYR A 266 -15.07 1.05 29.21
C TYR A 266 -14.05 0.34 30.12
N LEU A 267 -14.28 0.29 31.44
CA LEU A 267 -13.41 -0.43 32.36
C LEU A 267 -13.49 -1.95 32.14
N ILE A 268 -14.62 -2.46 31.66
CA ILE A 268 -14.80 -3.88 31.33
C ILE A 268 -13.96 -4.25 30.10
N GLY A 269 -13.87 -3.35 29.12
CA GLY A 269 -13.04 -3.54 27.93
C GLY A 269 -11.54 -3.31 28.14
N LEU A 270 -11.14 -2.72 29.27
CA LEU A 270 -9.76 -2.32 29.53
C LEU A 270 -8.76 -3.49 29.51
N PRO A 271 -8.99 -4.65 30.16
CA PRO A 271 -8.03 -5.76 30.13
C PRO A 271 -7.77 -6.28 28.71
N PHE A 272 -8.82 -6.34 27.89
CA PHE A 272 -8.72 -6.77 26.51
C PHE A 272 -7.95 -5.76 25.65
N ALA A 273 -8.24 -4.46 25.80
CA ALA A 273 -7.53 -3.40 25.12
C ALA A 273 -6.04 -3.35 25.50
N LEU A 274 -5.71 -3.57 26.78
CA LEU A 274 -4.33 -3.71 27.25
C LEU A 274 -3.65 -4.93 26.61
N GLY A 275 -4.38 -6.05 26.45
CA GLY A 275 -3.90 -7.22 25.73
C GLY A 275 -3.50 -6.92 24.28
N ILE A 276 -4.37 -6.26 23.52
CA ILE A 276 -4.07 -5.83 22.14
C ILE A 276 -2.88 -4.86 22.14
N GLY A 277 -2.90 -3.87 23.04
CA GLY A 277 -1.81 -2.90 23.20
C GLY A 277 -0.47 -3.56 23.50
N ALA A 278 -0.44 -4.60 24.33
CA ALA A 278 0.77 -5.35 24.65
C ALA A 278 1.33 -6.11 23.45
N ILE A 279 0.47 -6.76 22.64
CA ILE A 279 0.88 -7.46 21.42
C ILE A 279 1.48 -6.48 20.41
N LEU A 280 0.80 -5.34 20.18
CA LEU A 280 1.29 -4.29 19.28
C LEU A 280 2.56 -3.61 19.80
N GLY A 281 2.63 -3.35 21.11
CA GLY A 281 3.78 -2.75 21.76
C GLY A 281 5.02 -3.63 21.69
N LEU A 282 4.87 -4.93 21.94
CA LEU A 282 5.96 -5.91 21.81
C LEU A 282 6.48 -5.98 20.37
N ARG A 283 5.57 -6.05 19.40
CA ARG A 283 5.90 -6.04 17.96
C ARG A 283 6.78 -4.83 17.61
N GLU A 284 6.32 -3.65 17.99
CA GLU A 284 7.03 -2.39 17.71
C GLU A 284 8.37 -2.30 18.45
N LEU A 285 8.43 -2.78 19.70
CA LEU A 285 9.66 -2.84 20.48
C LEU A 285 10.70 -3.71 19.80
N VAL A 286 10.34 -4.92 19.39
CA VAL A 286 11.25 -5.86 18.72
C VAL A 286 11.74 -5.30 17.38
N MET A 287 10.87 -4.65 16.62
CA MET A 287 11.27 -3.97 15.38
C MET A 287 12.31 -2.88 15.64
N ARG A 288 12.12 -2.06 16.68
CA ARG A 288 13.06 -1.01 17.07
C ARG A 288 14.39 -1.57 17.55
N LEU A 289 14.38 -2.68 18.28
CA LEU A 289 15.60 -3.37 18.70
C LEU A 289 16.40 -3.89 17.49
N MET A 290 15.73 -4.48 16.50
CA MET A 290 16.38 -4.92 15.26
C MET A 290 16.89 -3.74 14.42
N ALA A 291 16.11 -2.67 14.30
CA ALA A 291 16.57 -1.46 13.62
C ALA A 291 17.81 -0.86 14.30
N LYS A 292 17.87 -0.85 15.64
CA LYS A 292 19.05 -0.41 16.41
C LYS A 292 20.27 -1.32 16.16
N LYS A 293 20.08 -2.64 16.10
CA LYS A 293 21.14 -3.62 15.76
C LYS A 293 21.80 -3.29 14.42
N TYR A 294 20.99 -2.91 13.41
CA TYR A 294 21.46 -2.56 12.06
C TYR A 294 21.76 -1.07 11.85
N LYS A 295 21.74 -0.24 12.90
CA LYS A 295 21.94 1.22 12.84
C LYS A 295 20.97 1.94 11.89
N VAL A 296 19.77 1.41 11.75
CA VAL A 296 18.70 1.94 10.89
C VAL A 296 17.79 2.87 11.70
N LYS A 297 17.51 4.06 11.17
CA LYS A 297 16.58 5.03 11.78
C LYS A 297 15.15 4.72 11.35
N MET A 298 14.23 4.69 12.32
CA MET A 298 12.80 4.42 12.12
C MET A 298 11.96 5.62 12.51
N SER A 299 10.82 5.81 11.83
CA SER A 299 9.80 6.76 12.28
C SER A 299 9.10 6.27 13.55
N LEU A 300 8.29 7.15 14.15
CA LEU A 300 7.27 6.73 15.10
C LEU A 300 6.20 5.86 14.40
N PRO A 301 5.52 4.97 15.15
CA PRO A 301 4.56 4.05 14.57
C PRO A 301 3.22 4.75 14.33
N PHE A 302 2.63 4.47 13.17
CA PHE A 302 1.25 4.81 12.86
C PHE A 302 0.38 3.59 13.17
N LEU A 303 -0.39 3.67 14.26
CA LEU A 303 -1.38 2.64 14.59
C LEU A 303 -2.58 2.79 13.66
N LEU A 304 -3.06 1.68 13.12
CA LEU A 304 -4.18 1.66 12.20
C LEU A 304 -5.42 1.13 12.93
N PRO A 305 -6.34 1.99 13.39
CA PRO A 305 -7.50 1.56 14.15
C PRO A 305 -8.47 0.75 13.29
N SER A 306 -9.13 -0.23 13.90
CA SER A 306 -10.18 -1.03 13.26
C SER A 306 -11.32 -1.25 14.24
N SER A 307 -12.55 -0.94 13.86
CA SER A 307 -13.72 -1.18 14.71
C SER A 307 -14.00 -2.67 14.92
N GLN A 308 -13.64 -3.52 13.95
CA GLN A 308 -13.94 -4.96 14.00
C GLN A 308 -12.81 -5.79 14.61
N LEU A 309 -11.54 -5.39 14.39
CA LEU A 309 -10.36 -6.12 14.90
C LEU A 309 -9.70 -5.44 16.11
N GLY A 310 -10.17 -4.24 16.49
CA GLY A 310 -9.51 -3.35 17.45
C GLY A 310 -8.38 -2.57 16.78
N SER A 311 -7.49 -3.27 16.06
CA SER A 311 -6.39 -2.67 15.29
C SER A 311 -6.07 -3.52 14.06
N PHE A 312 -5.63 -2.88 12.97
CA PHE A 312 -4.95 -3.57 11.86
C PHE A 312 -3.44 -3.74 12.10
N GLY A 313 -2.90 -3.11 13.15
CA GLY A 313 -1.50 -3.15 13.49
C GLY A 313 -0.83 -1.78 13.52
N ALA A 314 0.49 -1.82 13.51
CA ALA A 314 1.37 -0.66 13.53
C ALA A 314 2.21 -0.62 12.26
N PHE A 315 2.32 0.55 11.66
CA PHE A 315 3.20 0.81 10.53
C PHE A 315 4.31 1.80 10.91
N SER A 316 5.56 1.40 10.72
CA SER A 316 6.73 2.26 10.92
C SER A 316 7.59 2.33 9.66
N ARG A 317 7.93 3.57 9.26
CA ARG A 317 8.69 3.85 8.05
C ARG A 317 10.19 3.87 8.33
N ILE A 318 10.95 3.17 7.49
CA ILE A 318 12.41 3.20 7.50
C ILE A 318 12.86 4.57 6.93
N SER A 319 13.58 5.35 7.73
CA SER A 319 13.96 6.73 7.40
C SER A 319 15.39 6.86 6.89
N SER A 320 16.27 5.91 7.20
CA SER A 320 17.64 5.84 6.67
C SER A 320 17.80 4.76 5.60
N PRO A 321 18.83 4.81 4.73
CA PRO A 321 19.16 3.69 3.86
C PRO A 321 19.41 2.41 4.66
N LEU A 322 18.95 1.28 4.12
CA LEU A 322 19.22 -0.05 4.68
C LEU A 322 20.58 -0.56 4.17
N PRO A 323 21.37 -1.27 5.00
CA PRO A 323 22.68 -1.74 4.60
C PRO A 323 22.59 -2.85 3.53
N ASN A 324 21.78 -3.88 3.76
CA ASN A 324 21.72 -5.06 2.89
C ASN A 324 20.37 -5.80 3.02
N ARG A 325 20.19 -6.86 2.22
CA ARG A 325 18.96 -7.67 2.24
C ARG A 325 18.73 -8.38 3.57
N VAL A 326 19.80 -8.80 4.24
CA VAL A 326 19.74 -9.46 5.56
C VAL A 326 19.12 -8.54 6.61
N ALA A 327 19.51 -7.28 6.66
CA ALA A 327 18.92 -6.31 7.58
C ALA A 327 17.44 -6.08 7.30
N LEU A 328 17.03 -6.01 6.03
CA LEU A 328 15.62 -5.89 5.65
C LEU A 328 14.81 -7.11 6.14
N PHE A 329 15.33 -8.32 5.94
CA PHE A 329 14.69 -9.55 6.39
C PHE A 329 14.54 -9.59 7.91
N ASP A 330 15.63 -9.40 8.66
CA ASP A 330 15.65 -9.49 10.12
C ASP A 330 14.71 -8.45 10.77
N ILE A 331 14.64 -7.23 10.23
CA ILE A 331 13.73 -6.18 10.70
C ILE A 331 12.27 -6.55 10.44
N ALA A 332 11.97 -7.28 9.35
CA ALA A 332 10.62 -7.68 8.99
C ALA A 332 10.14 -8.93 9.73
N ILE A 333 11.00 -9.95 9.89
CA ILE A 333 10.61 -11.25 10.46
C ILE A 333 10.50 -11.21 11.99
N ALA A 334 11.41 -10.50 12.68
CA ALA A 334 11.49 -10.55 14.13
C ALA A 334 10.21 -10.04 14.84
N PRO A 335 9.60 -8.92 14.41
CA PRO A 335 8.35 -8.45 14.99
C PRO A 335 7.20 -9.45 14.80
N ALA A 336 7.12 -10.05 13.60
CA ALA A 336 6.08 -11.02 13.26
C ALA A 336 6.22 -12.31 14.09
N LEU A 337 7.43 -12.82 14.29
CA LEU A 337 7.67 -13.96 15.16
C LEU A 337 7.35 -13.64 16.62
N ALA A 338 7.80 -12.49 17.13
CA ALA A 338 7.56 -12.12 18.53
C ALA A 338 6.06 -11.94 18.83
N SER A 339 5.34 -11.16 18.02
CA SER A 339 3.91 -10.94 18.22
C SER A 339 3.07 -12.18 17.92
N GLY A 340 3.45 -12.94 16.87
CA GLY A 340 2.78 -14.19 16.49
C GLY A 340 2.90 -15.25 17.58
N LEU A 341 4.09 -15.48 18.12
CA LEU A 341 4.31 -16.46 19.18
C LEU A 341 3.57 -16.09 20.47
N VAL A 342 3.60 -14.82 20.88
CA VAL A 342 2.83 -14.38 22.05
C VAL A 342 1.33 -14.56 21.82
N SER A 343 0.83 -14.19 20.64
CA SER A 343 -0.58 -14.37 20.28
C SER A 343 -0.99 -15.84 20.29
N LEU A 344 -0.12 -16.73 19.79
CA LEU A 344 -0.32 -18.17 19.81
C LEU A 344 -0.34 -18.72 21.24
N ILE A 345 0.58 -18.30 22.11
CA ILE A 345 0.59 -18.70 23.52
C ILE A 345 -0.70 -18.26 24.21
N VAL A 346 -1.13 -17.00 24.00
CA VAL A 346 -2.39 -16.48 24.56
C VAL A 346 -3.60 -17.28 24.06
N LEU A 347 -3.62 -17.63 22.77
CA LEU A 347 -4.67 -18.47 22.19
C LEU A 347 -4.71 -19.86 22.83
N LEU A 348 -3.55 -20.52 22.96
CA LEU A 348 -3.44 -21.86 23.57
C LEU A 348 -3.86 -21.86 25.04
N VAL A 349 -3.45 -20.84 25.80
CA VAL A 349 -3.87 -20.65 27.19
C VAL A 349 -5.38 -20.44 27.24
N GLY A 350 -5.94 -19.55 26.40
CA GLY A 350 -7.38 -19.33 26.33
C GLY A 350 -8.17 -20.60 26.04
N LEU A 351 -7.73 -21.38 25.05
CA LEU A 351 -8.37 -22.65 24.68
C LEU A 351 -8.30 -23.67 25.81
N ARG A 352 -7.17 -23.75 26.52
CA ARG A 352 -7.02 -24.61 27.69
C ARG A 352 -7.94 -24.21 28.84
N LEU A 353 -8.06 -22.91 29.14
CA LEU A 353 -8.97 -22.41 30.18
C LEU A 353 -10.43 -22.66 29.82
N SER A 354 -10.76 -22.53 28.54
CA SER A 354 -12.10 -22.82 28.01
C SER A 354 -12.43 -24.32 28.15
N ALA A 355 -11.47 -25.20 27.85
CA ALA A 355 -11.62 -26.65 27.95
C ALA A 355 -11.86 -27.15 29.38
N ILE A 356 -11.40 -26.42 30.40
CA ILE A 356 -11.63 -26.75 31.82
C ILE A 356 -12.85 -26.02 32.42
N GLY A 357 -13.71 -25.44 31.58
CA GLY A 357 -14.98 -24.84 32.00
C GLY A 357 -14.89 -23.41 32.52
N MET A 358 -13.76 -22.72 32.34
CA MET A 358 -13.63 -21.29 32.69
C MET A 358 -13.97 -20.38 31.49
N GLY A 359 -14.87 -20.82 30.62
CA GLY A 359 -15.45 -19.97 29.58
C GLY A 359 -16.36 -18.92 30.20
N SER A 360 -16.36 -17.71 29.64
CA SER A 360 -17.22 -16.62 30.11
C SER A 360 -17.99 -15.93 28.98
N ILE A 361 -17.76 -16.34 27.73
CA ILE A 361 -18.37 -15.73 26.55
C ILE A 361 -18.85 -16.86 25.65
N ASP A 362 -20.13 -16.83 25.31
CA ASP A 362 -20.72 -17.78 24.38
C ASP A 362 -20.63 -17.25 22.95
N ILE A 363 -19.95 -18.01 22.08
CA ILE A 363 -19.81 -17.67 20.67
C ILE A 363 -20.32 -18.79 19.77
N PRO A 364 -20.80 -18.47 18.55
CA PRO A 364 -21.08 -19.48 17.54
C PRO A 364 -19.83 -20.31 17.22
N SER A 365 -19.94 -21.64 17.26
CA SER A 365 -18.81 -22.54 16.97
C SER A 365 -18.27 -22.40 15.54
N GLN A 366 -19.10 -21.90 14.62
CA GLN A 366 -18.73 -21.63 13.21
C GLN A 366 -17.64 -20.57 13.08
N ILE A 367 -17.44 -19.68 14.07
CA ILE A 367 -16.38 -18.66 14.03
C ILE A 367 -14.99 -19.31 13.91
N PHE A 368 -14.81 -20.51 14.48
CA PHE A 368 -13.56 -21.27 14.36
C PHE A 368 -13.27 -21.77 12.94
N GLN A 369 -14.27 -21.79 12.05
CA GLN A 369 -14.07 -22.09 10.63
C GLN A 369 -13.42 -20.92 9.87
N ALA A 370 -13.38 -19.71 10.44
CA ALA A 370 -12.77 -18.55 9.79
C ALA A 370 -11.24 -18.62 9.68
N SER A 371 -10.60 -19.56 10.37
CA SER A 371 -9.14 -19.70 10.40
C SER A 371 -8.74 -21.17 10.57
N VAL A 372 -7.91 -21.70 9.66
CA VAL A 372 -7.36 -23.05 9.80
C VAL A 372 -6.61 -23.20 11.13
N LEU A 373 -5.79 -22.22 11.51
CA LEU A 373 -5.05 -22.22 12.77
C LEU A 373 -6.00 -22.28 13.97
N ALA A 374 -6.97 -21.37 14.05
CA ALA A 374 -7.87 -21.32 15.19
C ALA A 374 -8.77 -22.56 15.26
N GLY A 375 -9.31 -23.03 14.15
CA GLY A 375 -10.19 -24.20 14.10
C GLY A 375 -9.48 -25.51 14.43
N THR A 376 -8.24 -25.70 13.93
CA THR A 376 -7.46 -26.91 14.26
C THR A 376 -7.07 -26.96 15.74
N LEU A 377 -6.63 -25.84 16.31
CA LEU A 377 -6.33 -25.74 17.74
C LEU A 377 -7.59 -25.87 18.58
N ALA A 378 -8.68 -25.21 18.21
CA ALA A 378 -9.94 -25.35 18.92
C ALA A 378 -10.40 -26.81 18.94
N LYS A 379 -10.28 -27.54 17.81
CA LYS A 379 -10.64 -28.96 17.76
C LYS A 379 -9.78 -29.81 18.68
N LEU A 380 -8.49 -29.53 18.75
CA LEU A 380 -7.56 -30.25 19.62
C LEU A 380 -7.90 -30.09 21.11
N PHE A 381 -8.33 -28.89 21.54
CA PHE A 381 -8.56 -28.59 22.95
C PHE A 381 -10.03 -28.77 23.40
N LEU A 382 -10.99 -28.44 22.55
CA LEU A 382 -12.42 -28.41 22.86
C LEU A 382 -13.15 -29.67 22.36
N GLY A 383 -12.54 -30.44 21.45
CA GLY A 383 -13.01 -31.76 21.05
C GLY A 383 -14.42 -31.75 20.44
N ASN A 384 -15.36 -32.40 21.12
CA ASN A 384 -16.75 -32.55 20.66
C ASN A 384 -17.63 -31.34 20.99
N ALA A 385 -17.21 -30.46 21.91
CA ALA A 385 -17.95 -29.24 22.23
C ALA A 385 -18.08 -28.29 21.03
N LEU A 386 -17.22 -28.44 20.00
CA LEU A 386 -17.35 -27.69 18.75
C LEU A 386 -18.51 -28.13 17.85
N GLN A 387 -19.17 -29.26 18.16
CA GLN A 387 -20.35 -29.68 17.42
C GLN A 387 -21.59 -28.88 17.83
N ASP A 388 -21.59 -28.34 19.05
CA ASP A 388 -22.67 -27.48 19.54
C ASP A 388 -22.74 -26.17 18.74
N SER A 389 -23.94 -25.60 18.61
CA SER A 389 -24.13 -24.33 17.90
C SER A 389 -23.42 -23.17 18.59
N PHE A 390 -23.37 -23.19 19.92
CA PHE A 390 -22.69 -22.19 20.75
C PHE A 390 -21.74 -22.88 21.71
N ILE A 391 -20.59 -22.27 21.92
CA ILE A 391 -19.57 -22.74 22.85
C ILE A 391 -19.10 -21.61 23.74
N SER A 392 -18.97 -21.92 25.04
CA SER A 392 -18.42 -20.98 26.01
C SER A 392 -16.90 -21.00 25.98
N ILE A 393 -16.30 -19.84 25.72
CA ILE A 393 -14.85 -19.66 25.59
C ILE A 393 -14.34 -18.56 26.53
N HIS A 394 -13.06 -18.66 26.86
CA HIS A 394 -12.34 -17.65 27.61
C HIS A 394 -11.97 -16.48 26.67
N PRO A 395 -12.08 -15.20 27.10
CA PRO A 395 -11.78 -14.02 26.26
C PRO A 395 -10.38 -14.01 25.63
N LEU A 396 -9.42 -14.69 26.27
CA LEU A 396 -8.06 -14.87 25.75
C LEU A 396 -8.02 -15.63 24.42
N VAL A 397 -9.00 -16.49 24.12
CA VAL A 397 -9.12 -17.15 22.80
C VAL A 397 -9.29 -16.09 21.72
N VAL A 398 -10.21 -15.15 21.92
CA VAL A 398 -10.46 -14.05 20.97
C VAL A 398 -9.23 -13.15 20.88
N LEU A 399 -8.62 -12.80 22.01
CA LEU A 399 -7.42 -11.95 22.03
C LEU A 399 -6.24 -12.58 21.27
N GLY A 400 -5.94 -13.86 21.53
CA GLY A 400 -4.85 -14.58 20.89
C GLY A 400 -5.10 -14.85 19.40
N TRP A 401 -6.35 -15.12 19.03
CA TRP A 401 -6.75 -15.23 17.63
C TRP A 401 -6.60 -13.89 16.90
N LEU A 402 -7.12 -12.79 17.45
CA LEU A 402 -6.98 -11.46 16.85
C LEU A 402 -5.52 -11.03 16.72
N GLY A 403 -4.69 -11.27 17.74
CA GLY A 403 -3.24 -11.01 17.67
C GLY A 403 -2.56 -11.80 16.54
N SER A 404 -2.96 -13.07 16.35
CA SER A 404 -2.51 -13.89 15.23
C SER A 404 -2.99 -13.32 13.89
N VAL A 405 -4.25 -12.89 13.78
CA VAL A 405 -4.79 -12.26 12.56
C VAL A 405 -4.04 -10.97 12.24
N ILE A 406 -3.81 -10.08 13.21
CA ILE A 406 -3.04 -8.84 13.02
C ILE A 406 -1.63 -9.16 12.51
N THR A 407 -0.97 -10.16 13.10
CA THR A 407 0.35 -10.61 12.65
C THR A 407 0.30 -11.13 11.21
N ALA A 408 -0.70 -11.95 10.89
CA ALA A 408 -0.88 -12.52 9.56
C ALA A 408 -1.20 -11.45 8.49
N LEU A 409 -2.04 -10.46 8.80
CA LEU A 409 -2.31 -9.33 7.90
C LEU A 409 -1.04 -8.56 7.54
N ASN A 410 -0.12 -8.39 8.50
CA ASN A 410 1.17 -7.76 8.28
C ASN A 410 2.19 -8.67 7.57
N LEU A 411 1.99 -9.99 7.59
CA LEU A 411 2.78 -10.97 6.83
C LEU A 411 2.30 -11.16 5.39
N MET A 412 1.26 -10.44 4.94
CA MET A 412 0.86 -10.45 3.53
C MET A 412 2.00 -9.95 2.62
N PRO A 413 2.24 -10.59 1.46
CA PRO A 413 3.37 -10.27 0.58
C PRO A 413 3.08 -9.04 -0.30
N ALA A 414 2.83 -7.89 0.34
CA ALA A 414 2.47 -6.64 -0.31
C ALA A 414 3.19 -5.40 0.23
N GLY A 415 3.87 -4.70 -0.66
CA GLY A 415 4.44 -3.38 -0.41
C GLY A 415 5.37 -3.31 0.80
N GLN A 416 5.14 -2.36 1.70
CA GLN A 416 5.95 -2.14 2.92
C GLN A 416 5.50 -2.96 4.13
N LEU A 417 4.57 -3.89 3.96
CA LEU A 417 4.23 -4.87 5.01
C LEU A 417 5.43 -5.79 5.29
N ASP A 418 5.45 -6.43 6.46
CA ASP A 418 6.52 -7.36 6.82
C ASP A 418 6.66 -8.47 5.79
N GLY A 419 5.55 -9.03 5.31
CA GLY A 419 5.57 -10.04 4.25
C GLY A 419 6.13 -9.51 2.93
N GLY A 420 5.82 -8.26 2.57
CA GLY A 420 6.39 -7.60 1.39
C GLY A 420 7.89 -7.41 1.51
N ARG A 421 8.37 -6.98 2.68
CA ARG A 421 9.80 -6.85 3.01
C ARG A 421 10.53 -8.20 3.01
N ILE A 422 9.90 -9.26 3.55
CA ILE A 422 10.41 -10.64 3.49
C ILE A 422 10.57 -11.07 2.03
N VAL A 423 9.52 -10.97 1.21
CA VAL A 423 9.59 -11.33 -0.22
C VAL A 423 10.62 -10.50 -0.96
N GLN A 424 10.73 -9.19 -0.66
CA GLN A 424 11.73 -8.31 -1.28
C GLN A 424 13.15 -8.72 -0.91
N SER A 425 13.40 -9.13 0.33
CA SER A 425 14.72 -9.57 0.78
C SER A 425 15.13 -10.93 0.21
N VAL A 426 14.19 -11.89 0.10
CA VAL A 426 14.48 -13.25 -0.39
C VAL A 426 14.52 -13.28 -1.92
N TYR A 427 13.48 -12.77 -2.59
CA TYR A 427 13.29 -12.94 -4.04
C TYR A 427 13.54 -11.67 -4.86
N GLY A 428 13.99 -10.60 -4.22
CA GLY A 428 14.29 -9.33 -4.87
C GLY A 428 13.07 -8.46 -5.18
N ARG A 429 13.35 -7.25 -5.67
CA ARG A 429 12.34 -6.18 -5.86
C ARG A 429 11.27 -6.53 -6.89
N ARG A 430 11.65 -7.20 -7.98
CA ARG A 430 10.72 -7.53 -9.07
C ARG A 430 9.64 -8.49 -8.58
N THR A 431 10.03 -9.56 -7.89
CA THR A 431 9.10 -10.54 -7.33
C THR A 431 8.18 -9.88 -6.31
N ALA A 432 8.72 -9.08 -5.39
CA ALA A 432 7.92 -8.36 -4.39
C ALA A 432 6.91 -7.38 -5.02
N SER A 433 7.26 -6.72 -6.13
CA SER A 433 6.30 -5.90 -6.88
C SER A 433 5.14 -6.73 -7.43
N TRP A 434 5.44 -7.90 -7.99
CA TRP A 434 4.42 -8.79 -8.55
C TRP A 434 3.53 -9.40 -7.47
N THR A 435 4.09 -9.83 -6.34
CA THR A 435 3.30 -10.36 -5.21
C THR A 435 2.41 -9.28 -4.60
N THR A 436 2.85 -8.02 -4.59
CA THR A 436 2.03 -6.88 -4.13
C THR A 436 0.78 -6.73 -4.99
N VAL A 437 0.94 -6.76 -6.32
CA VAL A 437 -0.19 -6.69 -7.26
C VAL A 437 -1.11 -7.90 -7.08
N LEU A 438 -0.55 -9.10 -6.95
CA LEU A 438 -1.32 -10.33 -6.76
C LEU A 438 -2.13 -10.30 -5.45
N THR A 439 -1.52 -9.82 -4.35
CA THR A 439 -2.19 -9.67 -3.06
C THR A 439 -3.34 -8.66 -3.14
N LEU A 440 -3.16 -7.54 -3.83
CA LEU A 440 -4.22 -6.55 -4.03
C LEU A 440 -5.38 -7.13 -4.84
N ILE A 441 -5.11 -7.87 -5.92
CA ILE A 441 -6.14 -8.56 -6.71
C ILE A 441 -6.89 -9.56 -5.83
N PHE A 442 -6.16 -10.34 -5.03
CA PHE A 442 -6.76 -11.30 -4.09
C PHE A 442 -7.67 -10.60 -3.07
N LEU A 443 -7.26 -9.47 -2.49
CA LEU A 443 -8.09 -8.70 -1.55
C LEU A 443 -9.35 -8.11 -2.21
N VAL A 444 -9.27 -7.71 -3.48
CA VAL A 444 -10.45 -7.29 -4.25
C VAL A 444 -11.43 -8.45 -4.43
N ILE A 445 -10.94 -9.67 -4.73
CA ILE A 445 -11.79 -10.86 -4.82
C ILE A 445 -12.38 -11.21 -3.44
N ALA A 446 -11.55 -11.16 -2.39
CA ALA A 446 -11.96 -11.47 -1.02
C ALA A 446 -13.01 -10.47 -0.47
N THR A 447 -13.12 -9.28 -1.06
CA THR A 447 -14.15 -8.29 -0.70
C THR A 447 -15.58 -8.83 -0.88
N VAL A 448 -15.79 -9.77 -1.81
CA VAL A 448 -17.09 -10.43 -2.02
C VAL A 448 -17.51 -11.22 -0.79
N ILE A 449 -16.54 -11.79 -0.06
CA ILE A 449 -16.77 -12.62 1.13
C ILE A 449 -16.74 -11.76 2.39
N ASN A 450 -15.75 -10.88 2.52
CA ASN A 450 -15.55 -10.06 3.70
C ASN A 450 -15.19 -8.62 3.33
N PRO A 451 -16.04 -7.63 3.64
CA PRO A 451 -15.77 -6.22 3.40
C PRO A 451 -14.47 -5.70 4.06
N LEU A 452 -13.98 -6.34 5.13
CA LEU A 452 -12.69 -6.01 5.74
C LEU A 452 -11.52 -6.11 4.76
N ALA A 453 -11.59 -7.04 3.80
CA ALA A 453 -10.56 -7.20 2.79
C ALA A 453 -10.41 -5.93 1.93
N LEU A 454 -11.51 -5.21 1.68
CA LEU A 454 -11.49 -3.96 0.94
C LEU A 454 -10.84 -2.82 1.72
N TYR A 455 -11.16 -2.70 3.00
CA TYR A 455 -10.54 -1.68 3.87
C TYR A 455 -9.03 -1.90 3.98
N TRP A 456 -8.61 -3.14 4.22
CA TRP A 456 -7.19 -3.49 4.28
C TRP A 456 -6.50 -3.30 2.93
N GLY A 457 -7.11 -3.74 1.83
CA GLY A 457 -6.61 -3.53 0.47
C GLY A 457 -6.48 -2.04 0.10
N GLY A 458 -7.42 -1.20 0.53
CA GLY A 458 -7.36 0.25 0.35
C GLY A 458 -6.21 0.90 1.12
N ILE A 459 -5.99 0.48 2.38
CA ILE A 459 -4.83 0.91 3.17
C ILE A 459 -3.53 0.54 2.46
N ILE A 460 -3.40 -0.71 1.97
CA ILE A 460 -2.21 -1.13 1.25
C ILE A 460 -2.04 -0.29 -0.02
N LEU A 461 -3.07 -0.17 -0.84
CA LEU A 461 -3.02 0.56 -2.12
C LEU A 461 -2.55 2.02 -1.95
N ILE A 462 -3.03 2.71 -0.91
CA ILE A 462 -2.82 4.14 -0.72
C ILE A 462 -1.55 4.43 0.10
N LEU A 463 -1.33 3.68 1.19
CA LEU A 463 -0.31 4.00 2.17
C LEU A 463 0.94 3.13 2.07
N LEU A 464 0.79 1.85 1.68
CA LEU A 464 1.83 0.83 1.84
C LEU A 464 2.28 0.19 0.53
N ARG A 465 1.72 0.56 -0.62
CA ARG A 465 1.92 -0.13 -1.92
C ARG A 465 3.37 -0.15 -2.38
N ASP A 466 4.10 0.92 -2.10
CA ASP A 466 5.46 1.06 -2.60
C ASP A 466 6.40 0.08 -1.91
N LEU A 467 7.44 -0.38 -2.62
CA LEU A 467 8.48 -1.23 -2.03
C LEU A 467 9.38 -0.41 -1.12
N GLU A 468 10.17 -1.11 -0.28
CA GLU A 468 11.17 -0.43 0.52
C GLU A 468 12.24 0.22 -0.38
N ARG A 469 12.82 1.34 0.08
CA ARG A 469 13.82 2.09 -0.70
C ARG A 469 15.02 1.21 -1.08
N PRO A 470 15.76 1.57 -2.15
CA PRO A 470 16.98 0.83 -2.51
C PRO A 470 17.94 0.72 -1.34
N MET A 471 18.45 -0.49 -1.10
CA MET A 471 19.44 -0.78 -0.06
C MET A 471 20.85 -0.45 -0.57
N LEU A 472 21.79 -0.20 0.34
CA LEU A 472 23.18 0.08 -0.01
C LEU A 472 23.81 -1.12 -0.75
N ASN A 473 23.53 -2.35 -0.31
CA ASN A 473 23.86 -3.57 -1.04
C ASN A 473 22.62 -4.45 -1.26
N GLU A 474 21.96 -4.29 -2.42
CA GLU A 474 20.87 -5.16 -2.84
C GLU A 474 21.35 -6.41 -3.59
N LEU A 475 22.64 -6.64 -3.80
CA LEU A 475 23.11 -7.87 -4.46
C LEU A 475 23.58 -8.95 -3.47
N SER A 476 23.61 -8.63 -2.17
CA SER A 476 23.82 -9.59 -1.09
C SER A 476 22.80 -10.72 -1.14
N GLU A 477 23.27 -11.95 -0.98
CA GLU A 477 22.42 -13.14 -0.86
C GLU A 477 21.97 -13.33 0.59
N LEU A 478 20.87 -14.05 0.78
CA LEU A 478 20.38 -14.43 2.11
C LEU A 478 20.86 -15.84 2.47
N ASP A 479 21.19 -16.05 3.74
CA ASP A 479 21.47 -17.39 4.25
C ASP A 479 20.21 -18.28 4.15
N GLY A 480 20.37 -19.57 3.80
CA GLY A 480 19.26 -20.51 3.62
C GLY A 480 18.32 -20.65 4.82
N ASP A 481 18.83 -20.51 6.05
CA ASP A 481 18.02 -20.53 7.27
C ASP A 481 16.99 -19.39 7.31
N ARG A 482 17.36 -18.21 6.81
CA ARG A 482 16.44 -17.05 6.72
C ARG A 482 15.40 -17.27 5.66
N GLU A 483 15.77 -17.84 4.53
CA GLU A 483 14.80 -18.19 3.49
C GLU A 483 13.74 -19.16 4.02
N ALA A 484 14.17 -20.20 4.75
CA ALA A 484 13.27 -21.14 5.41
C ALA A 484 12.33 -20.46 6.42
N LEU A 485 12.86 -19.55 7.26
CA LEU A 485 12.04 -18.77 8.18
C LEU A 485 11.02 -17.86 7.45
N GLY A 486 11.40 -17.28 6.32
CA GLY A 486 10.52 -16.48 5.47
C GLY A 486 9.34 -17.31 4.94
N VAL A 487 9.62 -18.52 4.47
CA VAL A 487 8.59 -19.47 4.00
C VAL A 487 7.66 -19.87 5.14
N VAL A 488 8.20 -20.19 6.32
CA VAL A 488 7.39 -20.52 7.52
C VAL A 488 6.48 -19.36 7.92
N ALA A 489 6.95 -18.12 7.84
CA ALA A 489 6.13 -16.95 8.14
C ALA A 489 4.99 -16.74 7.13
N LEU A 490 5.25 -16.91 5.83
CA LEU A 490 4.21 -16.87 4.81
C LEU A 490 3.20 -18.01 4.97
N PHE A 491 3.66 -19.19 5.39
CA PHE A 491 2.78 -20.31 5.72
C PHE A 491 1.92 -20.00 6.96
N TRP A 492 2.50 -19.41 8.02
CA TRP A 492 1.76 -18.97 9.20
C TRP A 492 0.63 -18.01 8.81
N MET A 493 0.93 -17.00 8.00
CA MET A 493 -0.08 -16.10 7.45
C MET A 493 -1.21 -16.89 6.78
N LEU A 494 -0.87 -17.82 5.89
CA LEU A 494 -1.83 -18.59 5.12
C LEU A 494 -2.79 -19.36 6.03
N ILE A 495 -2.26 -20.14 6.99
CA ILE A 495 -3.09 -20.93 7.91
C ILE A 495 -3.92 -20.07 8.86
N THR A 496 -3.51 -18.82 9.12
CA THR A 496 -4.25 -17.92 9.99
C THR A 496 -5.41 -17.27 9.26
N LEU A 497 -5.22 -16.86 8.00
CA LEU A 497 -6.20 -16.10 7.23
C LEU A 497 -7.11 -16.95 6.35
N LEU A 498 -6.69 -18.17 5.98
CA LEU A 498 -7.55 -19.05 5.20
C LEU A 498 -8.66 -19.64 6.08
N PRO A 499 -9.93 -19.55 5.63
CA PRO A 499 -11.02 -20.25 6.27
C PRO A 499 -10.95 -21.75 5.96
N ILE A 500 -11.50 -22.56 6.86
CA ILE A 500 -11.74 -23.98 6.65
C ILE A 500 -12.96 -24.14 5.75
N THR A 501 -12.86 -24.95 4.69
CA THR A 501 -14.01 -25.26 3.84
C THR A 501 -15.05 -26.04 4.63
N SER A 502 -16.34 -25.87 4.33
CA SER A 502 -17.43 -26.60 5.01
C SER A 502 -17.20 -28.11 5.05
N SER A 503 -16.74 -28.70 3.94
CA SER A 503 -16.39 -30.13 3.86
C SER A 503 -15.31 -30.58 4.84
N VAL A 504 -14.32 -29.73 5.11
CA VAL A 504 -13.23 -30.03 6.07
C VAL A 504 -13.72 -29.74 7.49
N ALA A 505 -14.50 -28.68 7.68
CA ALA A 505 -15.10 -28.34 8.97
C ALA A 505 -16.03 -29.46 9.46
N ASP A 506 -16.85 -30.05 8.59
CA ASP A 506 -17.71 -31.19 8.89
C ASP A 506 -16.90 -32.42 9.32
N ARG A 507 -15.81 -32.73 8.60
CA ARG A 507 -14.88 -33.82 8.97
C ARG A 507 -14.18 -33.57 10.30
N LEU A 508 -13.89 -32.31 10.60
CA LEU A 508 -13.34 -31.89 11.90
C LEU A 508 -14.42 -31.78 12.98
N GLY A 509 -15.70 -31.95 12.64
CA GLY A 509 -16.83 -31.82 13.57
C GLY A 509 -16.94 -30.42 14.18
N ILE A 510 -16.71 -29.38 13.37
CA ILE A 510 -16.85 -27.97 13.76
C ILE A 510 -18.18 -27.44 13.20
N GLY A 511 -19.13 -27.08 14.06
CA GLY A 511 -20.43 -26.52 13.66
C GLY A 511 -21.41 -27.55 13.10
N GLY A 512 -21.32 -28.82 13.55
CA GLY A 512 -22.14 -29.93 13.11
C GLY A 512 -23.59 -29.86 13.61
N GLY A 513 -24.38 -28.94 13.06
CA GLY A 513 -25.77 -28.74 13.47
C GLY A 513 -26.58 -27.92 12.47
N GLY A 514 -26.78 -28.46 11.26
CA GLY A 514 -27.89 -28.09 10.39
C GLY A 514 -27.65 -26.90 9.46
N GLY A 515 -27.71 -27.20 8.16
CA GLY A 515 -28.41 -26.42 7.13
C GLY A 515 -28.12 -24.93 7.00
N LEU A 516 -27.56 -24.57 5.84
CA LEU A 516 -27.86 -23.35 5.08
C LEU A 516 -28.89 -22.41 5.75
N LEU A 517 -28.40 -21.34 6.38
CA LEU A 517 -29.16 -20.09 6.51
C LEU A 517 -28.18 -18.92 6.29
N PRO A 518 -28.67 -17.83 5.68
CA PRO A 518 -28.01 -17.10 4.59
C PRO A 518 -26.86 -16.17 4.99
#